data_AF-A0A8J4U375-F1
#
_entry.id   AF-A0A8J4U375-F1
#
_cell.length_a   1.000
_cell.length_b   1.000
_cell.length_c   1.000
_cell.angle_alpha   90.00
_cell.angle_beta   90.00
_cell.angle_gamma   90.00
#
_symmetry.space_group_name_H-M   'P 1'
#
loop_
_entity.id
_entity.type
_entity.pdbx_description
1 polymer ?
#
loop_
_entity_poly.entity_id
_entity_poly.type
_entity_poly.pdbx_seq_one_letter_code
_entity_poly.pdbx_strand_id
1 'polypeptide(L)'
;VQTKRLSDIQTLIINLNSSLSSVSTKLETKLQDLDNHQESGHTKLNNVLQGLNGSVLELAARLQNTGVQTKKLSDIETLISNLSSSLSSVSTKLETKLQDVDSQKNILSEIKMSISQLSSSVNSLFSKLQNTDGQVMKLLSDLSDLKAKLENSNKTIPLCKSKWIRFQSKCYFFSRDFMTWDEVRNFCRSENGMLVKVEM
;
A
#
# COMPACT_ATOMS: atom_id res chain seq x y z
N VAL A 1 27.61 -57.18 -132.43
CA VAL A 1 28.14 -56.08 -131.59
C VAL A 1 27.03 -55.18 -131.03
N GLN A 2 26.05 -54.76 -131.83
CA GLN A 2 24.95 -53.87 -131.40
C GLN A 2 24.00 -54.49 -130.34
N THR A 3 23.65 -55.76 -130.45
CA THR A 3 22.75 -56.46 -129.50
C THR A 3 23.31 -56.58 -128.09
N LYS A 4 24.63 -56.78 -127.95
CA LYS A 4 25.33 -56.84 -126.65
C LYS A 4 25.34 -55.47 -125.96
N ARG A 5 25.58 -54.38 -126.71
CA ARG A 5 25.50 -53.00 -126.18
C ARG A 5 24.11 -52.65 -125.65
N LEU A 6 23.05 -53.16 -126.29
CA LEU A 6 21.67 -52.92 -125.86
C LEU A 6 21.34 -53.61 -124.52
N SER A 7 21.81 -54.85 -124.32
CA SER A 7 21.62 -55.56 -123.03
C SER A 7 22.43 -54.93 -121.89
N ASP A 8 23.63 -54.42 -122.19
CA ASP A 8 24.46 -53.70 -121.22
C ASP A 8 23.76 -52.40 -120.76
N ILE A 9 23.12 -51.66 -121.69
CA ILE A 9 22.32 -50.47 -121.38
C ILE A 9 21.08 -50.82 -120.55
N GLN A 10 20.33 -51.87 -120.90
CA GLN A 10 19.17 -52.32 -120.11
C GLN A 10 19.57 -52.70 -118.68
N THR A 11 20.69 -53.38 -118.51
CA THR A 11 21.23 -53.75 -117.19
C THR A 11 21.60 -52.52 -116.37
N LEU A 12 22.24 -51.52 -116.99
CA LEU A 12 22.53 -50.24 -116.34
C LEU A 12 21.26 -49.49 -115.91
N ILE A 13 20.22 -49.47 -116.73
CA ILE A 13 18.93 -48.84 -116.40
C ILE A 13 18.29 -49.52 -115.18
N ILE A 14 18.29 -50.86 -115.14
CA ILE A 14 17.76 -51.63 -114.00
C ILE A 14 18.55 -51.30 -112.72
N ASN A 15 19.88 -51.25 -112.80
CA ASN A 15 20.74 -50.93 -111.66
C ASN A 15 20.58 -49.48 -111.18
N LEU A 16 20.40 -48.54 -112.10
CA LEU A 16 20.09 -47.15 -111.75
C LEU A 16 18.72 -47.04 -111.07
N ASN A 17 17.72 -47.75 -111.58
CA ASN A 17 16.37 -47.70 -111.02
C ASN A 17 16.31 -48.33 -109.61
N SER A 18 17.02 -49.44 -109.38
CA SER A 18 17.14 -50.04 -108.05
C SER A 18 17.90 -49.13 -107.08
N SER A 19 18.96 -48.46 -107.55
CA SER A 19 19.71 -47.49 -106.77
C SER A 19 18.86 -46.27 -106.40
N LEU A 20 18.07 -45.75 -107.34
CA LEU A 20 17.16 -44.63 -107.11
C LEU A 20 16.06 -44.99 -106.11
N SER A 21 15.46 -46.18 -106.22
CA SER A 21 14.49 -46.70 -105.26
C SER A 21 15.08 -46.84 -103.85
N SER A 22 16.32 -47.34 -103.75
CA SER A 22 17.07 -47.42 -102.48
C SER A 22 17.35 -46.04 -101.88
N VAL A 23 17.68 -45.05 -102.70
CA VAL A 23 17.87 -43.66 -102.26
C VAL A 23 16.55 -43.04 -101.79
N SER A 24 15.45 -43.25 -102.52
CA SER A 24 14.13 -42.72 -102.15
C SER A 24 13.67 -43.26 -100.80
N THR A 25 13.78 -44.57 -100.59
CA THR A 25 13.39 -45.22 -99.32
C THR A 25 14.27 -44.78 -98.15
N LYS A 26 15.59 -44.59 -98.37
CA LYS A 26 16.49 -43.99 -97.37
C LYS A 26 16.15 -42.54 -97.02
N LEU A 27 15.65 -41.77 -97.98
CA LEU A 27 15.25 -40.37 -97.76
C LEU A 27 13.94 -40.30 -96.95
N GLU A 28 12.95 -41.12 -97.32
CA GLU A 28 11.68 -41.24 -96.58
C GLU A 28 11.90 -41.69 -95.14
N THR A 29 12.72 -42.71 -94.92
CA THR A 29 13.06 -43.17 -93.56
C THR A 29 13.76 -42.08 -92.74
N LYS A 30 14.75 -41.39 -93.32
CA LYS A 30 15.40 -40.25 -92.63
C LYS A 30 14.43 -39.11 -92.29
N LEU A 31 13.47 -38.83 -93.17
CA LEU A 31 12.44 -37.81 -92.93
C LEU A 31 11.52 -38.23 -91.77
N GLN A 32 11.06 -39.49 -91.75
CA GLN A 32 10.24 -40.00 -90.66
C GLN A 32 10.98 -40.03 -89.32
N ASP A 33 12.26 -40.42 -89.32
CA ASP A 33 13.10 -40.41 -88.11
C ASP A 33 13.27 -38.99 -87.56
N LEU A 34 13.44 -37.99 -88.44
CA LEU A 34 13.52 -36.57 -88.08
C LEU A 34 12.21 -36.08 -87.44
N ASP A 35 11.07 -36.42 -88.04
CA ASP A 35 9.75 -36.04 -87.55
C ASP A 35 9.46 -36.64 -86.16
N ASN A 36 9.69 -37.95 -86.02
CA ASN A 36 9.56 -38.66 -84.73
C ASN A 36 10.50 -38.07 -83.66
N HIS A 37 11.73 -37.71 -84.02
CA HIS A 37 12.68 -37.10 -83.10
C HIS A 37 12.22 -35.71 -82.65
N GLN A 38 11.71 -34.89 -83.58
CA GLN A 38 11.16 -33.57 -83.30
C GLN A 38 9.95 -33.66 -82.36
N GLU A 39 9.02 -34.59 -82.62
CA GLU A 39 7.81 -34.78 -81.79
C GLU A 39 8.15 -35.28 -80.37
N SER A 40 9.13 -36.20 -80.26
CA SER A 40 9.69 -36.62 -78.97
C SER A 40 10.33 -35.44 -78.22
N GLY A 41 11.08 -34.60 -78.94
CA GLY A 41 11.68 -33.37 -78.41
C GLY A 41 10.63 -32.40 -77.88
N HIS A 42 9.57 -32.13 -78.64
CA HIS A 42 8.46 -31.28 -78.22
C HIS A 42 7.74 -31.82 -76.99
N THR A 43 7.50 -33.13 -76.94
CA THR A 43 6.85 -33.78 -75.79
C THR A 43 7.68 -33.62 -74.52
N LYS A 44 9.00 -33.86 -74.59
CA LYS A 44 9.91 -33.64 -73.47
C LYS A 44 9.93 -32.19 -73.01
N LEU A 45 10.00 -31.25 -73.95
CA LEU A 45 9.97 -29.82 -73.65
C LEU A 45 8.66 -29.42 -72.96
N ASN A 46 7.53 -29.92 -73.44
CA ASN A 46 6.22 -29.64 -72.86
C ASN A 46 6.09 -30.16 -71.43
N ASN A 47 6.59 -31.37 -71.16
CA ASN A 47 6.61 -31.94 -69.80
C ASN A 47 7.46 -31.09 -68.84
N VAL A 48 8.62 -30.60 -69.30
CA VAL A 48 9.47 -29.70 -68.52
C VAL A 48 8.74 -28.38 -68.26
N LEU A 49 8.07 -27.80 -69.26
CA LEU A 49 7.30 -26.56 -69.11
C LEU A 49 6.17 -26.71 -68.09
N GLN A 50 5.42 -27.82 -68.11
CA GLN A 50 4.37 -28.08 -67.12
C GLN A 50 4.94 -28.23 -65.70
N GLY A 51 6.06 -28.94 -65.55
CA GLY A 51 6.74 -29.10 -64.26
C GLY A 51 7.26 -27.76 -63.70
N LEU A 52 7.84 -26.92 -64.56
CA LEU A 52 8.26 -25.57 -64.20
C LEU A 52 7.07 -24.69 -63.81
N ASN A 53 5.98 -24.74 -64.57
CA ASN A 53 4.77 -23.98 -64.26
C ASN A 53 4.17 -24.35 -62.89
N GLY A 54 4.11 -25.65 -62.56
CA GLY A 54 3.68 -26.12 -61.24
C GLY A 54 4.59 -25.63 -60.12
N SER A 55 5.91 -25.68 -60.34
CA SER A 55 6.90 -25.19 -59.37
C SER A 55 6.79 -23.68 -59.13
N VAL A 56 6.50 -22.89 -60.18
CA VAL A 56 6.29 -21.44 -60.07
C VAL A 56 5.02 -21.11 -59.28
N LEU A 57 3.93 -21.84 -59.51
CA LEU A 57 2.68 -21.66 -58.74
C LEU A 57 2.87 -21.97 -57.25
N GLU A 58 3.59 -23.05 -56.93
CA GLU A 58 3.93 -23.42 -55.55
C GLU A 58 4.80 -22.34 -54.89
N LEU A 59 5.81 -21.81 -55.60
CA LEU A 59 6.63 -20.71 -55.10
C LEU A 59 5.81 -19.44 -54.85
N ALA A 60 4.87 -19.11 -55.74
CA ALA A 60 3.98 -17.96 -55.55
C ALA A 60 3.10 -18.11 -54.30
N ALA A 61 2.53 -19.29 -54.07
CA ALA A 61 1.74 -19.58 -52.87
C ALA A 61 2.59 -19.44 -51.58
N ARG A 62 3.83 -19.93 -51.61
CA ARG A 62 4.77 -19.77 -50.48
C ARG A 62 5.11 -18.31 -50.22
N LEU A 63 5.39 -17.51 -51.25
CA LEU A 63 5.66 -16.08 -51.11
C LEU A 63 4.48 -15.32 -50.49
N GLN A 64 3.25 -15.64 -50.89
CA GLN A 64 2.05 -15.05 -50.27
C GLN A 64 1.94 -15.41 -48.78
N ASN A 65 2.16 -16.67 -48.43
CA ASN A 65 2.12 -17.10 -47.03
C ASN A 65 3.21 -16.43 -46.18
N THR A 66 4.42 -16.26 -46.72
CA THR A 66 5.49 -15.49 -46.07
C THR A 66 5.04 -14.06 -45.79
N GLY A 67 4.37 -13.39 -46.73
CA GLY A 67 3.80 -12.06 -46.52
C GLY A 67 2.81 -11.98 -45.35
N VAL A 68 1.94 -12.99 -45.21
CA VAL A 68 1.00 -13.10 -44.08
C VAL A 68 1.75 -13.28 -42.75
N GLN A 69 2.80 -14.10 -42.73
CA GLN A 69 3.63 -14.29 -41.54
C GLN A 69 4.35 -13.00 -41.14
N THR A 70 4.89 -12.24 -42.10
CA THR A 70 5.53 -10.94 -41.84
C THR A 70 4.57 -9.96 -41.18
N LYS A 71 3.29 -9.92 -41.61
CA LYS A 71 2.28 -9.06 -40.98
C LYS A 71 2.02 -9.46 -39.52
N LYS A 72 1.85 -10.77 -39.26
CA LYS A 72 1.66 -11.27 -37.88
C LYS A 72 2.84 -10.91 -36.98
N LEU A 73 4.06 -10.96 -37.51
CA LEU A 73 5.25 -10.56 -36.77
C LEU A 73 5.20 -9.08 -36.37
N SER A 74 4.81 -8.19 -37.29
CA SER A 74 4.65 -6.76 -37.02
C SER A 74 3.56 -6.46 -35.97
N ASP A 75 2.45 -7.21 -36.01
CA ASP A 75 1.39 -7.08 -34.99
C ASP A 75 1.91 -7.49 -33.59
N ILE A 76 2.74 -8.56 -33.53
CA ILE A 76 3.40 -9.00 -32.29
C ILE A 76 4.39 -7.96 -31.78
N GLU A 77 5.20 -7.36 -32.66
CA GLU A 77 6.13 -6.29 -32.30
C GLU A 77 5.39 -5.11 -31.66
N THR A 78 4.26 -4.71 -32.24
CA THR A 78 3.41 -3.63 -31.72
C THR A 78 2.85 -3.97 -30.34
N LEU A 79 2.37 -5.20 -30.15
CA LEU A 79 1.89 -5.67 -28.84
C LEU A 79 3.00 -5.68 -27.78
N ILE A 80 4.21 -6.09 -28.15
CA ILE A 80 5.37 -6.09 -27.25
C ILE A 80 5.71 -4.65 -26.82
N SER A 81 5.70 -3.69 -27.74
CA SER A 81 5.93 -2.28 -27.41
C SER A 81 4.87 -1.74 -26.44
N ASN A 82 3.60 -2.07 -26.64
CA ASN A 82 2.51 -1.66 -25.73
C ASN A 82 2.60 -2.31 -24.35
N LEU A 83 3.00 -3.58 -24.28
CA LEU A 83 3.24 -4.26 -23.01
C LEU A 83 4.44 -3.67 -22.28
N SER A 84 5.50 -3.32 -23.00
CA SER A 84 6.69 -2.68 -22.43
C SER A 84 6.35 -1.31 -21.81
N SER A 85 5.58 -0.47 -22.50
CA SER A 85 5.16 0.84 -21.97
C SER A 85 4.24 0.69 -20.74
N SER A 86 3.33 -0.27 -20.76
CA SER A 86 2.46 -0.59 -19.62
C SER A 86 3.27 -1.07 -18.42
N LEU A 87 4.26 -1.94 -18.64
CA LEU A 87 5.16 -2.44 -17.60
C LEU A 87 5.96 -1.29 -16.96
N SER A 88 6.51 -0.37 -17.77
CA SER A 88 7.20 0.81 -17.26
C SER A 88 6.29 1.70 -16.40
N SER A 89 5.03 1.90 -16.80
CA SER A 89 4.06 2.67 -16.00
C SER A 89 3.75 2.01 -14.66
N VAL A 90 3.65 0.67 -14.63
CA VAL A 90 3.44 -0.06 -13.38
C VAL A 90 4.69 0.00 -12.49
N SER A 91 5.89 -0.13 -13.07
CA SER A 91 7.15 -0.03 -12.33
C SER A 91 7.28 1.31 -11.61
N THR A 92 7.02 2.42 -12.30
CA THR A 92 7.11 3.76 -11.70
C THR A 92 6.04 3.98 -10.61
N LYS A 93 4.82 3.47 -10.80
CA LYS A 93 3.78 3.50 -9.76
C LYS A 93 4.14 2.67 -8.53
N LEU A 94 4.90 1.58 -8.70
CA LEU A 94 5.36 0.76 -7.58
C LEU A 94 6.48 1.45 -6.80
N GLU A 95 7.46 2.01 -7.51
CA GLU A 95 8.57 2.78 -6.92
C GLU A 95 8.05 3.97 -6.08
N THR A 96 7.10 4.73 -6.62
CA THR A 96 6.47 5.85 -5.90
C THR A 96 5.74 5.39 -4.64
N LYS A 97 4.98 4.28 -4.71
CA LYS A 97 4.31 3.72 -3.53
C LYS A 97 5.28 3.20 -2.47
N LEU A 98 6.43 2.66 -2.86
CA LEU A 98 7.47 2.25 -1.92
C LEU A 98 8.03 3.48 -1.17
N GLN A 99 8.28 4.57 -1.88
CA GLN A 99 8.74 5.83 -1.28
C GLN A 99 7.69 6.45 -0.33
N ASP A 100 6.40 6.34 -0.67
CA ASP A 100 5.31 6.77 0.21
C ASP A 100 5.28 5.93 1.51
N VAL A 101 5.46 4.61 1.41
CA VAL A 101 5.52 3.70 2.57
C VAL A 101 6.70 4.05 3.48
N ASP A 102 7.87 4.33 2.92
CA ASP A 102 9.03 4.75 3.71
C ASP A 102 8.79 6.09 4.43
N SER A 103 8.13 7.03 3.74
CA SER A 103 7.76 8.32 4.33
C SER A 103 6.76 8.13 5.48
N GLN A 104 5.76 7.26 5.31
CA GLN A 104 4.80 6.92 6.37
C GLN A 104 5.47 6.25 7.57
N LYS A 105 6.47 5.38 7.36
CA LYS A 105 7.24 4.75 8.43
C LYS A 105 7.98 5.78 9.29
N ASN A 106 8.53 6.82 8.68
CA ASN A 106 9.21 7.89 9.40
C ASN A 106 8.23 8.68 10.27
N ILE A 107 7.08 9.07 9.71
CA ILE A 107 6.02 9.76 10.46
C ILE A 107 5.52 8.90 11.63
N LEU A 108 5.36 7.59 11.43
CA LEU A 108 4.96 6.67 12.50
C LEU A 108 5.98 6.64 13.65
N SER A 109 7.28 6.71 13.33
CA SER A 109 8.35 6.80 14.32
C SER A 109 8.25 8.09 15.13
N GLU A 110 8.01 9.22 14.48
CA GLU A 110 7.83 10.51 15.14
C GLU A 110 6.62 10.52 16.09
N ILE A 111 5.47 10.03 15.61
CA ILE A 111 4.26 9.89 16.44
C ILE A 111 4.54 9.02 17.67
N LYS A 112 5.28 7.92 17.51
CA LYS A 112 5.65 7.03 18.63
C LYS A 112 6.52 7.76 19.67
N MET A 113 7.44 8.61 19.24
CA MET A 113 8.25 9.44 20.14
C MET A 113 7.37 10.45 20.88
N SER A 114 6.49 11.17 20.18
CA SER A 114 5.56 12.13 20.80
C SER A 114 4.62 11.47 21.80
N ILE A 115 4.09 10.28 21.51
CA ILE A 115 3.26 9.51 22.46
C ILE A 115 4.06 9.17 23.72
N SER A 116 5.32 8.77 23.58
CA SER A 116 6.18 8.43 24.72
C SER A 116 6.45 9.66 25.61
N GLN A 117 6.69 10.82 24.99
CA GLN A 117 6.87 12.10 25.70
C GLN A 117 5.58 12.57 26.38
N LEU A 118 4.42 12.37 25.74
CA LEU A 118 3.14 12.71 26.34
C LEU A 118 2.86 11.82 27.55
N SER A 119 3.14 10.52 27.45
CA SER A 119 3.00 9.57 28.56
C SER A 119 3.83 9.97 29.79
N SER A 120 5.09 10.36 29.61
CA SER A 120 5.92 10.84 30.72
C SER A 120 5.39 12.14 31.33
N SER A 121 4.89 13.05 30.50
CA SER A 121 4.28 14.30 30.94
C SER A 121 3.02 14.05 31.78
N VAL A 122 2.14 13.15 31.34
CA VAL A 122 0.94 12.74 32.09
C VAL A 122 1.32 12.15 33.45
N ASN A 123 2.31 11.25 33.50
CA ASN A 123 2.77 10.66 34.76
C ASN A 123 3.36 11.71 35.73
N SER A 124 4.07 12.71 35.21
CA SER A 124 4.57 13.82 36.03
C SER A 124 3.45 14.70 36.60
N LEU A 125 2.40 14.96 35.80
CA LEU A 125 1.23 15.70 36.28
C LEU A 125 0.48 14.92 37.36
N PHE A 126 0.33 13.61 37.17
CA PHE A 126 -0.31 12.73 38.15
C PHE A 126 0.42 12.75 39.50
N SER A 127 1.76 12.65 39.51
CA SER A 127 2.52 12.71 40.77
C SER A 127 2.43 14.07 41.46
N LYS A 128 2.40 15.17 40.69
CA LYS A 128 2.14 16.51 41.24
C LYS A 128 0.76 16.60 41.89
N LEU A 129 -0.27 16.07 41.24
CA LEU A 129 -1.64 16.05 41.78
C LEU A 129 -1.71 15.27 43.10
N GLN A 130 -1.12 14.06 43.14
CA GLN A 130 -1.07 13.27 44.37
C GLN A 130 -0.36 13.99 45.53
N ASN A 131 0.72 14.70 45.23
CA ASN A 131 1.42 15.49 46.24
C ASN A 131 0.54 16.66 46.74
N THR A 132 -0.15 17.35 45.84
CA THR A 132 -1.10 18.41 46.22
C THR A 132 -2.24 17.88 47.08
N ASP A 133 -2.83 16.72 46.73
CA ASP A 133 -3.85 16.07 47.55
C ASP A 133 -3.34 15.77 48.97
N GLY A 134 -2.11 15.26 49.08
CA GLY A 134 -1.45 15.03 50.36
C GLY A 134 -1.27 16.30 51.19
N GLN A 135 -0.91 17.42 50.54
CA GLN A 135 -0.80 18.72 51.20
C GLN A 135 -2.16 19.24 51.68
N VAL A 136 -3.21 19.09 50.89
CA VAL A 136 -4.58 19.47 51.27
C VAL A 136 -5.06 18.66 52.47
N MET A 137 -4.84 17.34 52.48
CA MET A 137 -5.21 16.48 53.61
C MET A 137 -4.49 16.88 54.90
N LYS A 138 -3.20 17.25 54.80
CA LYS A 138 -2.45 17.78 55.94
C LYS A 138 -3.04 19.09 56.46
N LEU A 139 -3.33 20.05 55.58
CA LEU A 139 -3.94 21.32 55.97
C LEU A 139 -5.31 21.13 56.62
N LEU A 140 -6.12 20.20 56.13
CA LEU A 140 -7.41 19.86 56.75
C LEU A 140 -7.24 19.30 58.17
N SER A 141 -6.23 18.45 58.38
CA SER A 141 -5.86 17.96 59.71
C SER A 141 -5.44 19.11 60.63
N ASP A 142 -4.52 19.95 60.15
CA ASP A 142 -4.00 21.10 60.92
C ASP A 142 -5.14 22.08 61.29
N LEU A 143 -6.09 22.34 60.38
CA LEU A 143 -7.27 23.16 60.64
C LEU A 143 -8.20 22.56 61.70
N SER A 144 -8.41 21.24 61.65
CA SER A 144 -9.18 20.52 62.68
C SER A 144 -8.54 20.66 64.06
N ASP A 145 -7.22 20.51 64.15
CA ASP A 145 -6.48 20.67 65.40
C ASP A 145 -6.55 22.09 65.94
N LEU A 146 -6.42 23.10 65.06
CA LEU A 146 -6.56 24.51 65.44
C LEU A 146 -7.98 24.82 65.95
N LYS A 147 -9.01 24.29 65.29
CA LYS A 147 -10.40 24.43 65.74
C LYS A 147 -10.58 23.85 67.14
N ALA A 148 -10.07 22.64 67.39
CA ALA A 148 -10.16 22.00 68.71
C ALA A 148 -9.44 22.81 69.80
N LYS A 149 -8.28 23.42 69.48
CA LYS A 149 -7.57 24.32 70.40
C LYS A 149 -8.40 25.57 70.71
N LEU A 150 -9.02 26.19 69.70
CA LEU A 150 -9.87 27.38 69.89
C LEU A 150 -11.08 27.08 70.78
N GLU A 151 -11.78 25.98 70.55
CA GLU A 151 -12.91 25.55 71.39
C GLU A 151 -12.50 25.32 72.86
N ASN A 152 -11.30 24.77 73.08
CA ASN A 152 -10.76 24.60 74.44
C ASN A 152 -10.37 25.93 75.10
N SER A 153 -9.84 26.89 74.34
CA SER A 153 -9.50 28.23 74.83
C SER A 153 -10.72 29.12 75.08
N ASN A 154 -11.82 28.91 74.36
CA ASN A 154 -13.07 29.66 74.51
C ASN A 154 -13.98 29.10 75.61
N LYS A 155 -13.48 28.20 76.47
CA LYS A 155 -14.11 27.94 77.77
C LYS A 155 -14.06 29.22 78.59
N THR A 156 -15.10 30.05 78.46
CA THR A 156 -15.30 31.25 79.26
C THR A 156 -15.24 30.86 80.73
N ILE A 157 -14.13 31.15 81.38
CA ILE A 157 -14.04 31.14 82.83
C ILE A 157 -15.03 32.23 83.28
N PRO A 158 -16.11 31.91 84.03
CA PRO A 158 -17.07 32.93 84.42
C PRO A 158 -16.35 34.03 85.22
N LEU A 159 -16.23 35.24 84.66
CA LEU A 159 -15.68 36.35 85.41
C LEU A 159 -16.73 36.84 86.41
N CYS A 160 -16.29 37.10 87.65
CA CYS A 160 -17.14 37.72 88.65
C CYS A 160 -17.47 39.16 88.24
N LYS A 161 -18.66 39.65 88.61
CA LYS A 161 -19.04 41.06 88.43
C LYS A 161 -17.98 42.00 89.04
N SER A 162 -17.89 43.24 88.54
CA SER A 162 -16.94 44.22 89.06
C SER A 162 -17.09 44.40 90.59
N LYS A 163 -15.96 44.47 91.31
CA LYS A 163 -15.86 44.49 92.79
C LYS A 163 -16.21 43.18 93.51
N TRP A 164 -16.58 42.13 92.79
CA TRP A 164 -16.72 40.79 93.35
C TRP A 164 -15.39 40.03 93.23
N ILE A 165 -14.97 39.41 94.33
CA ILE A 165 -13.74 38.62 94.41
C ILE A 165 -14.08 37.18 94.07
N ARG A 166 -13.32 36.59 93.13
CA ARG A 166 -13.45 35.18 92.81
C ARG A 166 -12.71 34.34 93.85
N PHE A 167 -13.37 33.31 94.36
CA PHE A 167 -12.72 32.24 95.10
C PHE A 167 -13.29 30.90 94.63
N GLN A 168 -12.41 30.03 94.14
CA GLN A 168 -12.78 28.78 93.45
C GLN A 168 -13.74 29.03 92.26
N SER A 169 -14.92 28.41 92.29
CA SER A 169 -15.97 28.53 91.27
C SER A 169 -17.07 29.53 91.64
N LYS A 170 -16.89 30.31 92.71
CA LYS A 170 -17.89 31.26 93.24
C LYS A 170 -17.34 32.69 93.31
N CYS A 171 -18.26 33.65 93.37
CA CYS A 171 -17.99 35.08 93.46
C CYS A 171 -18.49 35.61 94.80
N TYR A 172 -17.69 36.43 95.46
CA TYR A 172 -17.93 36.96 96.80
C TYR A 172 -17.84 38.48 96.80
N PHE A 173 -18.73 39.15 97.51
CA PHE A 173 -18.72 40.61 97.65
C PHE A 173 -18.59 41.00 99.11
N PHE A 174 -17.64 41.89 99.39
CA PHE A 174 -17.40 42.43 100.73
C PHE A 174 -17.78 43.91 100.71
N SER A 175 -18.96 44.23 101.25
CA SER A 175 -19.39 45.61 101.42
C SER A 175 -18.56 46.30 102.51
N ARG A 176 -18.28 47.59 102.32
CA ARG A 176 -17.69 48.45 103.36
C ARG A 176 -18.75 49.29 104.09
N ASP A 177 -19.99 49.20 103.63
CA ASP A 177 -21.11 49.95 104.17
C ASP A 177 -21.72 49.21 105.36
N PHE A 178 -22.11 49.96 106.40
CA PHE A 178 -22.86 49.42 107.52
C PHE A 178 -24.34 49.33 107.14
N MET A 179 -24.88 48.12 107.15
CA MET A 179 -26.25 47.80 106.79
C MET A 179 -26.84 46.86 107.85
N THR A 180 -28.14 46.94 108.07
CA THR A 180 -28.89 45.96 108.86
C THR A 180 -28.95 44.61 108.13
N TRP A 181 -29.25 43.54 108.86
CA TRP A 181 -29.31 42.18 108.29
C TRP A 181 -30.28 42.04 107.11
N ASP A 182 -31.43 42.71 107.18
CA ASP A 182 -32.43 42.66 106.11
C ASP A 182 -32.00 43.45 104.88
N GLU A 183 -31.30 44.59 105.06
CA GLU A 183 -30.74 45.38 103.98
C GLU A 183 -29.66 44.61 103.20
N VAL A 184 -28.72 43.94 103.89
CA VAL A 184 -27.69 43.13 103.21
C VAL A 184 -28.31 41.94 102.47
N ARG A 185 -29.31 41.29 103.07
CA ARG A 185 -30.01 40.16 102.42
C ARG A 185 -30.68 40.60 101.12
N ASN A 186 -31.34 41.77 101.14
CA ASN A 186 -31.99 42.33 99.96
C ASN A 186 -30.96 42.75 98.90
N PHE A 187 -29.84 43.36 99.30
CA PHE A 187 -28.73 43.69 98.40
C PHE A 187 -28.13 42.46 97.72
N CYS A 188 -27.85 41.39 98.47
CA CYS A 188 -27.32 40.16 97.88
C CYS A 188 -28.30 39.59 96.85
N ARG A 189 -29.61 39.57 97.15
CA ARG A 189 -30.64 39.09 96.22
C ARG A 189 -30.74 39.94 94.96
N SER A 190 -30.67 41.27 95.06
CA SER A 190 -30.66 42.17 93.88
C SER A 190 -29.45 41.95 92.99
N GLU A 191 -28.34 41.46 93.56
CA GLU A 191 -27.13 41.11 92.80
C GLU A 191 -27.09 39.66 92.30
N ASN A 192 -28.20 38.92 92.38
CA ASN A 192 -28.29 37.47 92.09
C ASN A 192 -27.36 36.60 92.98
N GLY A 193 -27.06 37.08 94.18
CA GLY A 193 -26.25 36.39 95.18
C GLY A 193 -27.04 36.04 96.44
N MET A 194 -26.33 35.46 97.41
CA MET A 194 -26.85 35.16 98.75
C MET A 194 -25.80 35.51 99.80
N LEU A 195 -26.26 35.79 101.01
CA LEU A 195 -25.39 35.95 102.17
C LEU A 195 -24.54 34.70 102.35
N VAL A 196 -23.23 34.91 102.48
CA VAL A 196 -22.27 33.82 102.67
C VAL A 196 -22.29 33.41 104.13
N LYS A 197 -22.50 32.11 104.36
CA LYS A 197 -22.29 31.50 105.67
C LYS A 197 -20.84 31.02 105.73
N VAL A 198 -20.09 31.48 106.71
CA VAL A 198 -18.76 30.94 107.03
C VAL A 198 -18.98 29.91 108.12
N GLU A 199 -18.60 28.68 107.84
CA GLU A 199 -18.52 27.64 108.87
C GLU A 199 -17.09 27.63 109.40
N MET A 200 -16.97 27.70 110.72
CA MET A 200 -15.71 27.57 111.47
C MET A 200 -15.60 26.15 112.01
#